data_AF-A0A2V9WAM3-F1
#
_entry.id   AF-A0A2V9WAM3-F1
#
_cell.length_a   1.000
_cell.length_b   1.000
_cell.length_c   1.000
_cell.angle_alpha   90.00
_cell.angle_beta   90.00
_cell.angle_gamma   90.00
#
_symmetry.space_group_name_H-M   'P 1'
#
loop_
_entity.id
_entity.type
_entity.pdbx_description
1 polymer ?
#
loop_
_entity_poly.entity_id
_entity_poly.type
_entity_poly.pdbx_seq_one_letter_code
_entity_poly.pdbx_strand_id
1 'polypeptide(L)'
;MRITAQLIDAPKETHLWAESYERDLRNVLALQSELAQAIAQEVQVKLTPQERKHLAQTRAVDPEAYEAYLKGRYHWNRRSRDGLGKATQHFQQAIARDPSYAAAYAGLADCVSILGW
;
A
#
# COMPACT_ATOMS: atom_id res chain seq x y z
N MET A 1 -6.95 10.28 9.64
CA MET A 1 -7.32 9.86 8.27
C MET A 1 -8.50 8.92 8.38
N ARG A 2 -9.53 9.10 7.55
CA ARG A 2 -10.73 8.25 7.54
C ARG A 2 -10.88 7.54 6.20
N ILE A 3 -11.10 6.23 6.23
CA ILE A 3 -11.36 5.41 5.04
C ILE A 3 -12.69 4.71 5.25
N THR A 4 -13.56 4.77 4.25
CA THR A 4 -14.80 3.98 4.21
C THR A 4 -14.63 2.90 3.16
N ALA A 5 -14.91 1.66 3.53
CA ALA A 5 -14.86 0.52 2.64
C ALA A 5 -16.24 -0.14 2.58
N GLN A 6 -16.63 -0.60 1.39
CA GLN A 6 -17.93 -1.21 1.14
C GLN A 6 -17.75 -2.42 0.23
N LEU A 7 -18.47 -3.50 0.54
CA LEU A 7 -18.57 -4.70 -0.28
C LEU A 7 -20.01 -4.77 -0.83
N ILE A 8 -20.14 -4.86 -2.15
CA ILE A 8 -21.42 -4.86 -2.85
C ILE A 8 -21.49 -6.11 -3.74
N ASP A 9 -22.60 -6.84 -3.66
CA ASP A 9 -22.99 -7.86 -4.63
C ASP A 9 -23.49 -7.14 -5.89
N ALA A 10 -22.61 -6.92 -6.87
CA ALA A 10 -22.91 -6.10 -8.05
C ALA A 10 -24.11 -6.62 -8.87
N PRO A 11 -24.25 -7.94 -9.15
CA PRO A 11 -25.44 -8.47 -9.81
C PRO A 11 -26.76 -8.20 -9.10
N LYS A 12 -26.76 -8.14 -7.76
CA LYS A 12 -27.98 -7.93 -6.95
C LYS A 12 -28.11 -6.49 -6.42
N GLU A 13 -27.17 -5.61 -6.76
CA GLU A 13 -27.02 -4.26 -6.22
C GLU A 13 -27.17 -4.18 -4.68
N THR A 14 -26.74 -5.23 -3.98
CA THR A 14 -26.95 -5.34 -2.53
C THR A 14 -25.67 -5.05 -1.78
N HIS A 15 -25.74 -4.18 -0.77
CA HIS A 15 -24.62 -3.95 0.15
C HIS A 15 -24.46 -5.16 1.08
N LEU A 16 -23.32 -5.85 0.98
CA LEU A 16 -22.99 -6.98 1.83
C LEU A 16 -22.35 -6.51 3.14
N TRP A 17 -21.53 -5.46 3.07
CA TRP A 17 -20.79 -4.94 4.21
C TRP A 17 -20.36 -3.48 3.96
N ALA A 18 -20.29 -2.68 5.02
CA ALA A 18 -19.79 -1.31 4.96
C ALA A 18 -19.25 -0.89 6.33
N GLU A 19 -17.99 -0.48 6.39
CA GLU A 19 -17.38 0.04 7.61
C GLU A 19 -16.53 1.28 7.34
N SER A 20 -16.35 2.09 8.39
CA SER A 20 -15.47 3.25 8.37
C SER A 20 -14.38 3.10 9.42
N TYR A 21 -13.14 3.32 8.99
CA TYR A 21 -11.95 3.21 9.82
C TYR A 21 -11.29 4.57 9.95
N GLU A 22 -10.90 4.90 11.18
CA GLU A 22 -10.19 6.15 11.48
C GLU A 22 -8.91 5.86 12.28
N ARG A 23 -7.78 6.35 11.75
CA ARG A 23 -6.46 6.21 12.37
C ARG A 23 -5.56 7.42 12.12
N ASP A 24 -4.52 7.53 12.94
CA ASP A 24 -3.39 8.44 12.75
C ASP A 24 -2.57 8.04 11.52
N LEU A 25 -2.04 9.03 10.79
CA LEU A 25 -1.28 8.82 9.56
C LEU A 25 0.02 8.01 9.79
N ARG A 26 0.61 8.10 11.00
CA ARG A 26 1.79 7.30 11.41
C ARG A 26 1.49 5.80 11.48
N ASN A 27 0.21 5.44 11.61
CA ASN A 27 -0.25 4.05 11.68
C ASN A 27 -0.95 3.60 10.40
N VAL A 28 -0.68 4.27 9.26
CA VAL A 28 -1.32 3.96 7.98
C VAL A 28 -1.16 2.52 7.53
N LEU A 29 0.00 1.89 7.79
CA LEU A 29 0.22 0.48 7.46
C LEU A 29 -0.62 -0.46 8.33
N ALA A 30 -0.78 -0.14 9.62
CA ALA A 30 -1.66 -0.89 10.52
C ALA A 30 -3.12 -0.82 10.05
N LEU A 31 -3.56 0.37 9.62
CA LEU A 31 -4.88 0.54 9.03
C LEU A 31 -5.06 -0.28 7.74
N GLN A 32 -4.05 -0.32 6.87
CA GLN A 32 -4.11 -1.15 5.66
C GLN A 32 -4.23 -2.64 5.97
N SER A 33 -3.48 -3.12 6.96
CA SER A 33 -3.56 -4.52 7.38
C SER A 33 -4.90 -4.87 8.02
N GLU A 34 -5.44 -3.99 8.86
CA GLU A 34 -6.77 -4.14 9.46
C GLU A 34 -7.84 -4.25 8.36
N LEU A 35 -7.80 -3.32 7.39
CA LEU A 35 -8.72 -3.31 6.28
C LEU A 35 -8.59 -4.55 5.38
N ALA A 36 -7.35 -4.97 5.08
CA ALA A 36 -7.11 -6.17 4.27
C ALA A 36 -7.64 -7.45 4.96
N GLN A 37 -7.51 -7.55 6.29
CA GLN A 37 -8.06 -8.66 7.06
C GLN A 37 -9.60 -8.62 7.07
N ALA A 38 -10.21 -7.45 7.27
CA ALA A 38 -11.66 -7.30 7.22
C ALA A 38 -12.23 -7.72 5.86
N ILE A 39 -11.64 -7.22 4.76
CA ILE A 39 -12.03 -7.61 3.41
C ILE A 39 -11.88 -9.12 3.19
N ALA A 40 -10.76 -9.71 3.61
CA ALA A 40 -10.55 -11.15 3.45
C ALA A 40 -11.58 -12.00 4.21
N GLN A 41 -12.02 -11.54 5.39
CA GLN A 41 -13.07 -12.18 6.17
C GLN A 41 -14.44 -12.06 5.48
N GLU A 42 -14.80 -10.87 5.01
CA GLU A 42 -16.09 -10.60 4.35
C GLU A 42 -16.23 -11.34 3.01
N VAL A 43 -15.15 -11.43 2.22
CA VAL A 43 -15.13 -12.18 0.95
C VAL A 43 -14.97 -13.70 1.19
N GLN A 44 -14.95 -14.14 2.46
CA GLN A 44 -14.78 -15.54 2.87
C GLN A 44 -13.53 -16.23 2.30
N VAL A 45 -12.45 -15.47 2.10
CA VAL A 45 -11.17 -16.00 1.61
C VAL A 45 -10.47 -16.73 2.75
N LYS A 46 -10.09 -17.99 2.51
CA LYS A 46 -9.28 -18.76 3.47
C LYS A 46 -7.82 -18.31 3.43
N LEU A 47 -7.45 -17.44 4.36
CA LEU A 47 -6.04 -17.08 4.58
C LEU A 47 -5.28 -18.22 5.28
N THR A 48 -4.11 -18.56 4.76
CA THR A 48 -3.13 -19.45 5.38
C THR A 48 -2.55 -18.82 6.66
N PRO A 49 -1.98 -19.62 7.58
CA PRO A 49 -1.32 -19.09 8.78
C PRO A 49 -0.20 -18.09 8.48
N GLN A 50 0.53 -18.29 7.37
CA GLN A 50 1.62 -17.41 6.95
C GLN A 50 1.09 -16.05 6.47
N GLU A 51 0.03 -16.03 5.67
CA GLU A 51 -0.60 -14.78 5.21
C GLU A 51 -1.16 -13.97 6.38
N ARG A 52 -1.79 -14.63 7.35
CA ARG A 52 -2.27 -13.96 8.58
C ARG A 52 -1.13 -13.34 9.37
N LYS A 53 -0.02 -14.07 9.53
CA LYS A 53 1.17 -13.56 10.22
C LYS A 53 1.77 -12.36 9.49
N HIS A 54 1.82 -12.40 8.16
CA HIS A 54 2.32 -11.30 7.36
C HIS A 54 1.42 -10.05 7.49
N LEU A 55 0.10 -10.22 7.42
CA LEU A 55 -0.85 -9.12 7.61
C LEU A 55 -0.79 -8.54 9.04
N ALA A 56 -0.52 -9.35 10.05
CA ALA A 56 -0.39 -8.89 11.43
C ALA A 56 0.92 -8.12 11.70
N GLN A 57 1.95 -8.32 10.88
CA GLN A 57 3.24 -7.64 11.00
C GLN A 57 3.16 -6.25 10.37
N THR A 58 2.77 -5.26 11.17
CA THR A 58 2.85 -3.86 10.77
C THR A 58 3.81 -3.11 11.67
N ARG A 59 4.72 -2.38 11.04
CA ARG A 59 5.61 -1.45 11.69
C ARG A 59 5.10 -0.03 11.40
N ALA A 60 5.36 0.90 12.32
CA ALA A 60 5.16 2.31 12.03
C ALA A 60 6.12 2.78 10.93
N VAL A 61 5.64 3.61 10.01
CA VAL A 61 6.43 4.22 8.95
C VAL A 61 6.31 5.73 9.07
N ASP A 62 7.36 6.46 8.72
CA ASP A 62 7.24 7.90 8.57
C ASP A 62 6.13 8.22 7.54
N PRO A 63 5.12 9.02 7.90
CA PRO A 63 4.02 9.36 7.00
C PRO A 63 4.46 9.95 5.66
N GLU A 64 5.48 10.80 5.68
CA GLU A 64 6.00 11.46 4.48
C GLU A 64 6.82 10.47 3.64
N ALA A 65 7.51 9.51 4.28
CA ALA A 65 8.14 8.39 3.56
C ALA A 65 7.11 7.52 2.85
N TYR A 66 5.98 7.23 3.52
CA TYR A 66 4.90 6.46 2.93
C TYR A 66 4.22 7.19 1.77
N GLU A 67 3.94 8.48 1.93
CA GLU A 67 3.39 9.31 0.86
C GLU A 67 4.32 9.37 -0.36
N ALA A 68 5.62 9.59 -0.12
CA ALA A 68 6.63 9.58 -1.18
C ALA A 68 6.66 8.21 -1.89
N TYR A 69 6.61 7.10 -1.15
CA TYR A 69 6.52 5.77 -1.75
C TYR A 69 5.28 5.60 -2.65
N LEU A 70 4.10 6.04 -2.20
CA LEU A 70 2.87 5.97 -3.00
C LEU A 70 2.96 6.82 -4.27
N LYS A 71 3.51 8.04 -4.18
CA LYS A 71 3.80 8.88 -5.35
C LYS A 71 4.76 8.18 -6.32
N GLY A 72 5.79 7.51 -5.79
CA GLY A 72 6.70 6.67 -6.56
C GLY A 72 5.97 5.57 -7.34
N ARG A 73 5.13 4.79 -6.66
CA ARG A 73 4.31 3.72 -7.27
C ARG A 73 3.36 4.26 -8.34
N TYR A 74 2.74 5.40 -8.11
CA TYR A 74 1.86 6.07 -9.08
C TYR A 74 2.62 6.39 -10.37
N HIS A 75 3.79 7.03 -10.27
CA HIS A 75 4.59 7.39 -11.43
C HIS A 75 5.18 6.15 -12.14
N TRP A 76 5.60 5.14 -11.38
CA TRP A 76 6.12 3.88 -11.92
C TRP A 76 5.07 3.15 -12.77
N ASN A 77 3.81 3.11 -12.31
CA ASN A 77 2.70 2.48 -13.02
C ASN A 77 2.35 3.15 -14.37
N ARG A 78 2.77 4.40 -14.59
CA ARG A 78 2.57 5.07 -15.89
C ARG A 78 3.49 4.53 -16.99
N ARG A 79 4.54 3.78 -16.63
CA ARG A 79 5.46 3.10 -17.57
C ARG A 79 6.05 4.00 -18.67
N SER A 80 6.18 5.30 -18.41
CA SER A 80 6.84 6.25 -19.32
C SER A 80 8.22 6.60 -18.80
N ARG A 81 9.13 7.04 -19.68
CA ARG A 81 10.50 7.44 -19.28
C ARG A 81 10.48 8.57 -18.23
N ASP A 82 9.64 9.59 -18.41
CA ASP A 82 9.42 10.65 -17.42
C ASP A 82 8.82 10.10 -16.10
N GLY A 83 7.88 9.16 -16.20
CA GLY A 83 7.28 8.50 -15.04
C GLY A 83 8.31 7.73 -14.22
N LEU A 84 9.22 7.00 -14.87
CA LEU A 84 10.29 6.26 -14.18
C LEU A 84 11.27 7.22 -13.48
N GLY A 85 11.60 8.35 -14.09
CA GLY A 85 12.44 9.38 -13.46
C GLY A 85 11.80 9.95 -12.19
N LYS A 86 10.52 10.33 -12.26
CA LYS A 86 9.75 10.82 -11.09
C LYS A 86 9.57 9.74 -10.03
N ALA A 87 9.34 8.50 -10.44
CA ALA A 87 9.23 7.38 -9.53
C ALA A 87 10.52 7.16 -8.73
N THR A 88 11.68 7.17 -9.41
CA THR A 88 13.00 7.09 -8.78
C THR A 88 13.22 8.19 -7.75
N GLN A 89 12.91 9.45 -8.08
CA GLN A 89 13.05 10.57 -7.14
C GLN A 89 12.19 10.38 -5.90
N HIS A 90 10.95 9.95 -6.06
CA HIS A 90 10.05 9.72 -4.94
C HIS A 90 10.47 8.52 -4.07
N PHE A 91 10.98 7.44 -4.65
CA PHE A 91 11.52 6.33 -3.87
C PHE A 91 12.78 6.73 -3.09
N GLN A 92 13.65 7.55 -3.67
CA GLN A 92 14.81 8.12 -2.95
C GLN A 92 14.38 9.03 -1.79
N GLN A 93 13.36 9.87 -1.99
CA GLN A 93 12.78 10.68 -0.90
C GLN A 93 12.24 9.80 0.23
N ALA A 94 11.52 8.73 -0.11
CA ALA A 94 11.02 7.78 0.88
C ALA A 94 12.15 7.13 1.70
N ILE A 95 13.23 6.72 1.03
CA ILE A 95 14.42 6.16 1.68
C ILE A 95 15.12 7.19 2.59
N ALA A 96 15.26 8.43 2.13
CA ALA A 96 15.90 9.49 2.92
C ALA A 96 15.12 9.82 4.20
N ARG A 97 13.79 9.71 4.16
CA ARG A 97 12.91 9.91 5.31
C ARG A 97 12.86 8.71 6.24
N ASP A 98 12.78 7.51 5.67
CA ASP A 98 12.78 6.27 6.43
C ASP A 98 13.72 5.24 5.78
N PRO A 99 15.01 5.21 6.19
CA PRO A 99 16.01 4.29 5.65
C PRO A 99 15.71 2.81 5.90
N SER A 100 14.73 2.52 6.76
CA SER A 100 14.33 1.15 7.08
C SER A 100 13.08 0.71 6.32
N TYR A 101 12.52 1.57 5.46
CA TYR A 101 11.34 1.26 4.68
C TYR A 101 11.67 0.45 3.41
N ALA A 102 11.80 -0.87 3.60
CA ALA A 102 12.23 -1.81 2.55
C ALA A 102 11.46 -1.70 1.21
N ALA A 103 10.15 -1.38 1.24
CA ALA A 103 9.35 -1.25 0.03
C ALA A 103 9.83 -0.12 -0.90
N ALA A 104 10.42 0.95 -0.36
CA ALA A 104 10.98 2.04 -1.17
C ALA A 104 12.23 1.60 -1.95
N TYR A 105 13.08 0.77 -1.36
CA TYR A 105 14.22 0.17 -2.06
C TYR A 105 13.76 -0.79 -3.17
N ALA A 106 12.73 -1.60 -2.92
CA ALA A 106 12.15 -2.48 -3.94
C ALA A 106 11.60 -1.67 -5.12
N GLY A 107 10.85 -0.60 -4.87
CA GLY A 107 10.35 0.28 -5.92
C GLY A 107 11.47 0.94 -6.74
N LEU A 108 12.58 1.32 -6.08
CA LEU A 108 13.76 1.84 -6.78
C LEU A 108 14.39 0.77 -7.70
N ALA A 109 14.51 -0.47 -7.23
CA ALA A 109 15.00 -1.59 -8.03
C ALA A 109 14.09 -1.88 -9.23
N ASP A 110 12.77 -1.77 -9.07
CA ASP A 110 11.81 -1.91 -10.16
C ASP A 110 12.01 -0.83 -11.24
N CYS A 111 12.30 0.42 -10.85
CA CYS A 111 12.64 1.48 -11.79
C CYS A 111 13.91 1.18 -12.58
N VAL A 112 14.96 0.73 -11.87
CA VAL A 112 16.27 0.43 -12.50
C VAL A 112 16.14 -0.73 -13.48
N SER A 113 15.40 -1.78 -13.12
CA SER A 113 15.19 -2.96 -13.96
C SER A 113 14.49 -2.62 -15.28
N ILE A 114 13.55 -1.68 -15.27
CA ILE A 114 12.85 -1.23 -16.49
C ILE A 114 13.72 -0.28 -17.32
N LEU A 115 14.54 0.55 -16.67
CA LEU A 115 15.41 1.50 -17.37
C LEU A 115 16.61 0.83 -18.04
N GLY A 116 16.91 -0.42 -17.69
CA GLY A 116 17.90 -1.26 -18.36
C GLY A 116 19.33 -0.81 -18.10
N TRP A 117 19.95 -1.42 -17.10
CA TRP A 117 21.41 -1.56 -17.01
C TRP A 117 21.75 -3.03 -17.04
#